data_AF-A0A1G2S8E5-F1
#
_entry.id   AF-A0A1G2S8E5-F1
#
_cell.length_a   1.000
_cell.length_b   1.000
_cell.length_c   1.000
_cell.angle_alpha   90.00
_cell.angle_beta   90.00
_cell.angle_gamma   90.00
#
_symmetry.space_group_name_H-M   'P 1'
#
loop_
_entity.id
_entity.type
_entity.pdbx_description
1 polymer ?
#
loop_
_entity_poly.entity_id
_entity_poly.type
_entity_poly.pdbx_seq_one_letter_code
_entity_poly.pdbx_strand_id
1 'polypeptide(L)'
;MFNLFKKTYKPLAEYPGSWSILEEKNKDLIIRVNTGLKDATGHTDYPIKVGVAIPVKAQDDINSIKNAGEDALDEIWKQEGKGVIVAVITGMSDPRFIELLSYAKKDTDFASLHKTLKDKFPNEDVQMYANEESNWDTYKSFLK
;
A
#
# COMPACT_ATOMS: atom_id res chain seq x y z
N MET A 1 -8.72 -17.10 33.03
CA MET A 1 -7.75 -16.99 31.91
C MET A 1 -8.46 -17.41 30.64
N PHE A 2 -8.96 -16.45 29.85
CA PHE A 2 -9.53 -16.75 28.55
C PHE A 2 -8.38 -16.88 27.55
N ASN A 3 -8.13 -18.11 27.12
CA ASN A 3 -7.21 -18.38 26.03
C ASN A 3 -7.93 -17.96 24.74
N LEU A 4 -7.80 -16.68 24.35
CA LEU A 4 -8.32 -16.20 23.07
C LEU A 4 -7.64 -17.01 21.97
N PHE A 5 -8.46 -17.65 21.13
CA PHE A 5 -8.02 -18.31 19.90
C PHE A 5 -7.08 -17.37 19.13
N LYS A 6 -5.79 -17.69 19.08
CA LYS A 6 -4.84 -16.97 18.22
C LYS A 6 -5.29 -17.24 16.79
N LYS A 7 -5.71 -16.19 16.08
CA LYS A 7 -6.02 -16.24 14.65
C LYS A 7 -4.76 -16.74 13.93
N THR A 8 -4.85 -17.89 13.27
CA THR A 8 -3.77 -18.41 12.44
C THR A 8 -3.85 -17.70 11.09
N TYR A 9 -2.79 -16.98 10.74
CA TYR A 9 -2.68 -16.33 9.44
C TYR A 9 -2.07 -17.28 8.41
N LYS A 10 -2.52 -17.15 7.16
CA LYS A 10 -1.89 -17.80 6.01
C LYS A 10 -0.80 -16.87 5.46
N PRO A 11 0.15 -17.38 4.66
CA PRO A 11 1.02 -16.52 3.86
C PRO A 11 0.20 -15.51 3.03
N LEU A 12 0.66 -14.26 2.92
CA LEU A 12 -0.07 -13.20 2.21
C LEU A 12 -0.38 -13.56 0.74
N ALA A 13 0.48 -14.35 0.10
CA ALA A 13 0.30 -14.83 -1.26
C ALA A 13 -0.88 -15.80 -1.46
N GLU A 14 -1.41 -16.39 -0.37
CA GLU A 14 -2.55 -17.31 -0.44
C GLU A 14 -3.91 -16.60 -0.33
N TYR A 15 -3.92 -15.31 0.00
CA TYR A 15 -5.15 -14.52 -0.03
C TYR A 15 -5.53 -14.18 -1.47
N PRO A 16 -6.84 -14.14 -1.81
CA PRO A 16 -7.26 -13.83 -3.16
C PRO A 16 -6.86 -12.40 -3.54
N GLY A 17 -6.42 -12.19 -4.78
CA GLY A 17 -6.24 -10.85 -5.35
C GLY A 17 -7.59 -10.27 -5.78
N SER A 18 -8.38 -9.76 -4.83
CA SER A 18 -9.69 -9.16 -5.10
C SER A 18 -9.64 -7.68 -4.86
N TRP A 19 -9.93 -6.88 -5.88
CA TRP A 19 -9.87 -5.42 -5.80
C TRP A 19 -11.25 -4.79 -5.94
N SER A 20 -11.50 -3.72 -5.18
CA SER A 20 -12.72 -2.92 -5.25
C SER A 20 -12.37 -1.44 -5.38
N ILE A 21 -13.24 -0.67 -6.02
CA ILE A 21 -13.07 0.77 -6.22
C ILE A 21 -14.00 1.51 -5.28
N LEU A 22 -13.46 2.47 -4.53
CA LEU A 22 -14.18 3.46 -3.74
C LEU A 22 -13.92 4.83 -4.36
N GLU A 23 -14.97 5.52 -4.78
CA GLU A 23 -14.89 6.88 -5.31
C GLU A 23 -15.41 7.87 -4.27
N GLU A 24 -14.56 8.78 -3.82
CA GLU A 24 -15.00 9.90 -2.98
C GLU A 24 -15.12 11.16 -3.85
N LYS A 25 -16.28 11.28 -4.53
CA LYS A 25 -16.56 12.36 -5.50
C LYS A 25 -16.38 13.77 -4.92
N ASN A 26 -16.58 13.94 -3.62
CA ASN A 26 -16.43 15.24 -2.95
C ASN A 26 -14.97 15.67 -2.77
N LYS A 27 -14.01 14.75 -2.95
CA LYS A 27 -12.58 15.00 -2.78
C LYS A 27 -11.75 14.71 -4.03
N ASP A 28 -12.39 14.34 -5.14
CA ASP A 28 -11.73 13.88 -6.37
C ASP A 28 -10.70 12.76 -6.09
N LEU A 29 -11.05 11.82 -5.21
CA LEU A 29 -10.23 10.68 -4.84
C LEU A 29 -10.79 9.39 -5.41
N ILE A 30 -9.92 8.60 -6.03
CA ILE A 30 -10.20 7.22 -6.45
C ILE A 30 -9.32 6.30 -5.60
N ILE A 31 -9.94 5.40 -4.86
CA ILE A 31 -9.24 4.43 -4.01
C ILE A 31 -9.52 3.02 -4.54
N ARG A 32 -8.48 2.31 -4.95
CA ARG A 32 -8.52 0.87 -5.22
C ARG A 32 -8.07 0.15 -3.97
N VAL A 33 -8.90 -0.72 -3.39
CA VAL A 33 -8.58 -1.49 -2.18
C VAL A 33 -8.58 -2.99 -2.48
N ASN A 34 -7.56 -3.70 -1.99
CA ASN A 34 -7.44 -5.15 -2.15
C ASN A 34 -8.28 -5.87 -1.09
N THR A 35 -9.60 -5.93 -1.31
CA THR A 35 -10.58 -6.56 -0.39
C THR A 35 -10.30 -8.03 -0.08
N GLY A 36 -9.53 -8.73 -0.91
CA GLY A 36 -9.12 -10.10 -0.64
C GLY A 36 -8.22 -10.28 0.59
N LEU A 37 -7.60 -9.19 1.07
CA LEU A 37 -6.80 -9.18 2.29
C LEU A 37 -7.62 -8.90 3.56
N LYS A 38 -8.96 -8.85 3.49
CA LYS A 38 -9.83 -8.62 4.66
C LYS A 38 -9.52 -9.57 5.82
N ASP A 39 -9.30 -10.84 5.51
CA ASP A 39 -8.99 -11.87 6.52
C ASP A 39 -7.51 -11.84 6.96
N ALA A 40 -6.64 -11.11 6.26
CA ALA A 40 -5.26 -10.85 6.66
C ALA A 40 -5.13 -9.67 7.65
N THR A 41 -6.21 -8.92 7.91
CA THR A 41 -6.19 -7.81 8.87
C THR A 41 -5.61 -8.24 10.22
N GLY A 42 -4.66 -7.45 10.73
CA GLY A 42 -3.97 -7.73 11.98
C GLY A 42 -2.85 -8.78 11.88
N HIS A 43 -2.37 -9.11 10.67
CA HIS A 43 -1.31 -10.10 10.48
C HIS A 43 -0.07 -9.73 11.28
N THR A 44 0.32 -10.61 12.21
CA THR A 44 1.38 -10.33 13.20
C THR A 44 2.74 -10.08 12.56
N ASP A 45 3.01 -10.76 11.45
CA ASP A 45 4.28 -10.63 10.74
C ASP A 45 4.40 -9.32 9.95
N TYR A 46 3.29 -8.63 9.65
CA TYR A 46 3.28 -7.42 8.84
C TYR A 46 2.67 -6.21 9.60
N PRO A 47 3.28 -5.77 10.71
CA PRO A 47 2.69 -4.74 11.57
C PRO A 47 3.06 -3.32 11.15
N ILE A 48 3.87 -3.13 10.10
CA ILE A 48 4.31 -1.80 9.68
C ILE A 48 3.46 -1.33 8.52
N LYS A 49 2.74 -0.22 8.70
CA LYS A 49 2.08 0.51 7.62
C LYS A 49 3.13 1.30 6.86
N VAL A 50 3.10 1.19 5.54
CA VAL A 50 3.99 1.93 4.63
C VAL A 50 3.13 2.68 3.64
N GLY A 51 3.32 3.98 3.52
CA GLY A 51 2.76 4.76 2.43
C GLY A 51 3.88 5.30 1.55
N VAL A 52 3.75 5.08 0.24
CA VAL A 52 4.62 5.67 -0.78
C VAL A 52 3.77 6.66 -1.56
N ALA A 53 4.08 7.94 -1.47
CA ALA A 53 3.38 9.01 -2.17
C ALA A 53 4.24 9.57 -3.31
N ILE A 54 3.62 9.75 -4.47
CA ILE A 54 4.22 10.29 -5.68
C ILE A 54 3.34 11.46 -6.13
N PRO A 55 3.76 12.72 -5.92
CA PRO A 55 3.14 13.87 -6.55
C PRO A 55 3.22 13.74 -8.07
N VAL A 56 2.16 14.11 -8.78
CA VAL A 56 2.07 13.98 -10.25
C VAL A 56 1.81 15.35 -10.83
N LYS A 57 2.59 15.75 -11.83
CA LYS A 57 2.41 17.06 -12.46
C LYS A 57 1.17 17.03 -13.35
N ALA A 58 0.54 18.19 -13.57
CA ALA A 58 -0.72 18.27 -14.33
C ALA A 58 -0.61 17.67 -15.75
N GLN A 59 0.54 17.79 -16.39
CA GLN A 59 0.81 17.29 -17.74
C GLN A 59 1.13 15.79 -17.82
N ASP A 60 1.42 15.14 -16.69
CA ASP A 60 1.85 13.75 -16.67
C ASP A 60 0.66 12.78 -16.69
N ASP A 61 0.87 11.60 -17.29
CA ASP A 61 -0.11 10.51 -17.25
C ASP A 61 -0.07 9.80 -15.90
N ILE A 62 -0.99 10.17 -15.03
CA ILE A 62 -1.16 9.57 -13.70
C ILE A 62 -1.37 8.06 -13.75
N ASN A 63 -2.01 7.51 -14.78
CA ASN A 63 -2.22 6.06 -14.86
C ASN A 63 -0.92 5.34 -15.18
N SER A 64 -0.09 5.91 -16.04
CA SER A 64 1.24 5.36 -16.33
C SER A 64 2.12 5.34 -15.07
N ILE A 65 2.19 6.47 -14.35
CA ILE A 65 2.98 6.57 -13.10
C ILE A 65 2.42 5.61 -12.03
N LYS A 66 1.10 5.55 -11.89
CA LYS A 66 0.43 4.66 -10.93
C LYS A 66 0.76 3.21 -11.20
N ASN A 67 0.59 2.75 -12.43
CA ASN A 67 0.86 1.35 -12.80
C ASN A 67 2.34 1.02 -12.61
N ALA A 68 3.25 1.90 -13.02
CA ALA A 68 4.68 1.72 -12.80
C ALA A 68 5.03 1.66 -11.30
N GLY A 69 4.39 2.50 -10.47
CA GLY A 69 4.58 2.51 -9.02
C GLY A 69 4.06 1.23 -8.36
N GLU A 70 2.86 0.79 -8.74
CA GLU A 70 2.27 -0.49 -8.30
C GLU A 70 3.22 -1.66 -8.65
N ASP A 71 3.66 -1.75 -9.91
CA ASP A 71 4.54 -2.83 -10.38
C ASP A 71 5.89 -2.82 -9.66
N ALA A 72 6.51 -1.64 -9.50
CA ALA A 72 7.79 -1.49 -8.83
C ALA A 72 7.72 -1.92 -7.36
N LEU A 73 6.67 -1.52 -6.65
CA LEU A 73 6.52 -1.83 -5.23
C LEU A 73 6.13 -3.29 -5.01
N ASP A 74 5.24 -3.83 -5.86
CA ASP A 74 4.84 -5.24 -5.83
C ASP A 74 6.01 -6.18 -6.15
N GLU A 75 6.88 -5.81 -7.10
CA GLU A 75 8.11 -6.55 -7.39
C GLU A 75 9.01 -6.66 -6.14
N ILE A 76 9.26 -5.54 -5.45
CA ILE A 76 10.10 -5.52 -4.24
C ILE A 76 9.46 -6.35 -3.12
N TRP A 77 8.15 -6.21 -2.93
CA TRP A 77 7.40 -6.96 -1.93
C TRP A 77 7.40 -8.47 -2.19
N LYS A 78 7.25 -8.89 -3.45
CA LYS A 78 7.28 -10.30 -3.85
C LYS A 78 8.67 -10.91 -3.76
N GLN A 79 9.69 -10.22 -4.26
CA GLN A 79 11.07 -10.73 -4.24
C GLN A 79 11.56 -10.98 -2.82
N GLU A 80 11.17 -10.12 -1.89
CA GLU A 80 11.64 -10.21 -0.51
C GLU A 80 10.64 -10.89 0.44
N GLY A 81 9.39 -11.11 0.00
CA GLY A 81 8.31 -11.59 0.85
C GLY A 81 8.08 -10.68 2.07
N LYS A 82 8.30 -9.37 1.89
CA LYS A 82 8.37 -8.39 2.99
C LYS A 82 7.14 -7.53 3.15
N GLY A 83 6.22 -7.52 2.19
CA GLY A 83 5.00 -6.74 2.31
C GLY A 83 3.94 -7.07 1.28
N VAL A 84 2.87 -6.27 1.29
CA VAL A 84 1.79 -6.33 0.31
C VAL A 84 1.15 -4.96 0.15
N ILE A 85 0.79 -4.61 -1.09
CA ILE A 85 -0.02 -3.42 -1.37
C ILE A 85 -1.47 -3.74 -1.02
N VAL A 86 -2.07 -2.92 -0.15
CA VAL A 86 -3.44 -3.08 0.32
C VAL A 86 -4.40 -2.05 -0.28
N ALA A 87 -3.88 -0.88 -0.67
CA ALA A 87 -4.67 0.12 -1.37
C ALA A 87 -3.81 1.01 -2.27
N VAL A 88 -4.44 1.57 -3.30
CA VAL A 88 -3.88 2.58 -4.18
C VAL A 88 -4.84 3.74 -4.22
N ILE A 89 -4.37 4.90 -3.78
CA ILE A 89 -5.14 6.13 -3.67
C ILE A 89 -4.65 7.06 -4.78
N THR A 90 -5.57 7.58 -5.58
CA THR A 90 -5.27 8.51 -6.67
C THR A 90 -6.03 9.81 -6.43
N GLY A 91 -5.30 10.90 -6.22
CA GLY A 91 -5.85 12.25 -6.16
C GLY A 91 -5.89 12.88 -7.55
N MET A 92 -7.09 13.25 -8.00
CA MET A 92 -7.32 13.79 -9.34
C MET A 92 -7.38 15.32 -9.36
N SER A 93 -7.56 15.97 -8.22
CA SER A 93 -7.50 17.43 -8.04
C SER A 93 -6.06 17.92 -7.81
N ASP A 94 -5.81 19.22 -8.01
CA ASP A 94 -4.48 19.84 -7.82
C ASP A 94 -4.19 20.10 -6.32
N PRO A 95 -3.07 19.60 -5.75
CA PRO A 95 -2.02 18.79 -6.37
C PRO A 95 -2.42 17.35 -6.63
N ARG A 96 -2.17 16.85 -7.85
CA ARG A 96 -2.42 15.45 -8.22
C ARG A 96 -1.38 14.55 -7.55
N PHE A 97 -1.79 13.36 -7.12
CA PHE A 97 -0.86 12.42 -6.49
C PHE A 97 -1.33 10.98 -6.60
N ILE A 98 -0.40 10.06 -6.36
CA ILE A 98 -0.65 8.64 -6.14
C ILE A 98 -0.09 8.28 -4.77
N GLU A 99 -0.85 7.58 -3.94
CA GLU A 99 -0.34 6.95 -2.72
C GLU A 99 -0.56 5.43 -2.78
N LEU A 100 0.53 4.68 -2.66
CA LEU A 100 0.55 3.22 -2.56
C LEU A 100 0.63 2.86 -1.08
N LEU A 101 -0.46 2.32 -0.54
CA LEU A 101 -0.52 1.89 0.85
C LEU A 101 -0.20 0.40 0.94
N SER A 102 0.75 0.04 1.80
CA SER A 102 1.19 -1.33 2.04
C SER A 102 1.28 -1.67 3.53
N TYR A 103 1.31 -2.96 3.82
CA TYR A 103 1.77 -3.49 5.11
C TYR A 103 3.00 -4.35 4.92
N ALA A 104 3.99 -4.18 5.80
CA ALA A 104 5.31 -4.78 5.69
C ALA A 104 5.81 -5.36 7.02
N LYS A 105 6.80 -6.25 6.91
CA LYS A 105 7.51 -6.85 8.06
C LYS A 105 8.38 -5.83 8.78
N LYS A 106 8.60 -6.04 10.08
CA LYS A 106 9.43 -5.15 10.93
C LYS A 106 10.90 -5.09 10.52
N ASP A 107 11.42 -6.13 9.90
CA ASP A 107 12.82 -6.26 9.47
C ASP A 107 13.09 -5.71 8.05
N THR A 108 12.10 -5.03 7.46
CA THR A 108 12.25 -4.40 6.16
C THR A 108 13.22 -3.21 6.21
N ASP A 109 14.18 -3.18 5.29
CA ASP A 109 15.08 -2.03 5.10
C ASP A 109 14.36 -0.94 4.31
N PHE A 110 13.63 -0.08 5.03
CA PHE A 110 12.87 1.00 4.44
C PHE A 110 13.76 2.06 3.78
N ALA A 111 15.00 2.27 4.24
CA ALA A 111 15.90 3.24 3.61
C ALA A 111 16.31 2.77 2.21
N SER A 112 16.68 1.49 2.06
CA SER A 112 17.01 0.90 0.76
C SER A 112 15.80 0.82 -0.16
N LEU A 113 14.62 0.51 0.37
CA LEU A 113 13.35 0.57 -0.37
C LEU A 113 13.10 1.97 -0.93
N HIS A 114 13.17 3.01 -0.09
CA HIS A 114 12.92 4.39 -0.51
C HIS A 114 13.90 4.84 -1.58
N LYS A 115 15.19 4.51 -1.40
CA LYS A 115 16.22 4.78 -2.39
C LYS A 115 15.90 4.09 -3.72
N THR A 116 15.53 2.81 -3.70
CA THR A 116 15.18 2.05 -4.91
C THR A 116 14.00 2.66 -5.65
N LEU A 117 12.97 3.10 -4.92
CA LEU A 117 11.82 3.78 -5.52
C LEU A 117 12.21 5.14 -6.12
N LYS A 118 13.03 5.93 -5.42
CA LYS A 118 13.57 7.19 -5.97
C LYS A 118 14.39 6.97 -7.25
N ASP A 119 15.21 5.92 -7.29
CA ASP A 119 16.00 5.59 -8.47
C ASP A 119 15.12 5.15 -9.66
N LYS A 120 13.97 4.49 -9.41
CA LYS A 120 12.99 4.11 -10.44
C LYS A 120 12.16 5.30 -10.95
N PHE A 121 11.95 6.33 -10.13
CA PHE A 121 11.19 7.54 -10.48
C PHE A 121 12.04 8.80 -10.31
N PRO A 122 13.14 8.97 -11.07
CA PRO A 122 14.11 10.04 -10.85
C PRO A 122 13.56 11.46 -11.11
N ASN A 123 12.43 11.56 -11.81
CA ASN A 123 11.78 12.83 -12.16
C ASN A 123 10.63 13.21 -11.20
N GLU A 124 10.32 12.35 -10.24
CA GLU A 124 9.24 12.57 -9.28
C GLU A 124 9.77 12.70 -7.84
N ASP A 125 9.08 13.50 -7.03
CA ASP A 125 9.42 13.65 -5.61
C ASP A 125 8.80 12.49 -4.80
N VAL A 126 9.39 11.30 -4.90
CA VAL A 126 8.91 10.13 -4.17
C VAL A 126 9.07 10.33 -2.65
N GLN A 127 7.94 10.36 -1.97
CA GLN A 127 7.84 10.47 -0.52
C GLN A 127 7.44 9.12 0.08
N MET A 128 7.93 8.84 1.28
CA MET A 128 7.62 7.58 1.96
C MET A 128 7.56 7.76 3.47
N TYR A 129 6.62 7.07 4.11
CA TYR A 129 6.60 6.89 5.55
C TYR A 129 6.46 5.41 5.92
N ALA A 130 6.93 5.05 7.10
CA ALA A 130 6.74 3.75 7.71
C ALA A 130 6.43 3.93 9.20
N ASN A 131 5.31 3.38 9.67
CA ASN A 131 4.90 3.47 11.07
C ASN A 131 4.26 2.17 11.55
N GLU A 132 4.40 1.86 12.84
CA GLU A 132 3.74 0.69 13.42
C GLU A 132 2.21 0.89 13.45
N GLU A 133 1.48 -0.09 12.93
CA GLU A 133 0.03 -0.16 12.91
C GLU A 133 -0.42 -1.63 12.85
N SER A 134 -0.10 -2.39 13.89
CA SER A 134 -0.28 -3.85 13.96
C SER A 134 -1.70 -4.33 13.70
N ASN A 135 -2.71 -3.48 13.91
CA ASN A 135 -4.13 -3.81 13.75
C ASN A 135 -4.67 -3.53 12.34
N TRP A 136 -3.87 -2.94 11.46
CA TRP A 136 -4.24 -2.53 10.11
C TRP A 136 -5.45 -1.58 10.05
N ASP A 137 -5.53 -0.64 10.98
CA ASP A 137 -6.71 0.23 11.18
C ASP A 137 -7.04 1.08 9.95
N THR A 138 -6.03 1.59 9.26
CA THR A 138 -6.15 2.37 8.02
C THR A 138 -6.79 1.52 6.92
N TYR A 139 -6.30 0.30 6.70
CA TYR A 139 -6.87 -0.58 5.68
C TYR A 139 -8.31 -0.99 6.03
N LYS A 140 -8.58 -1.34 7.30
CA LYS A 140 -9.94 -1.64 7.76
C LYS A 140 -10.90 -0.48 7.54
N SER A 141 -10.43 0.76 7.56
CA SER A 141 -11.28 1.93 7.29
C SER A 141 -11.86 1.95 5.88
N PHE A 142 -11.17 1.34 4.91
CA PHE A 142 -11.62 1.19 3.51
C PHE A 142 -12.55 0.00 3.27
N LEU A 143 -12.68 -0.91 4.25
CA LEU A 143 -13.52 -2.11 4.12
C LEU A 143 -14.96 -1.92 4.63
N LYS A 144 -15.33 -0.69 4.99
CA LYS A 144 -16.63 -0.33 5.57
C LYS A 144 -17.71 -0.18 4.52
#